data_AF-A0A2N0U1C1-F1
#
_entry.id   AF-A0A2N0U1C1-F1
#
_cell.length_a   1.000
_cell.length_b   1.000
_cell.length_c   1.000
_cell.angle_alpha   90.00
_cell.angle_beta   90.00
_cell.angle_gamma   90.00
#
_symmetry.space_group_name_H-M   'P 1'
#
loop_
_entity.id
_entity.type
_entity.pdbx_description
1 polymer ?
#
loop_
_entity_poly.entity_id
_entity_poly.type
_entity_poly.pdbx_seq_one_letter_code
_entity_poly.pdbx_strand_id
1 'polypeptide(L)'
;MFIFLPVIPYFKAVKNNGSCIYSKVTGIMRQIYFLAFILSFYHGNAQLHISPSITGDSYIYLSDRFLYVEDDISLKKNNSPDTEASIYLRKESQLLQGEKSTNKNSGNGWLSVFQEGTSNAFDYNYWALPITDNISANQFGAVIFQPKTQTRSKSVLVTNDLEGRANPLKISSRWIYKYSGSEYTDWQHVGVNFDVAPGQGFTMKGVNGSDHTIINGVENNPGNRQRYDFRGLPNDGEIKVLIKNEKSVLIGNPYPSALHLKSFLFENPASTGIAYFWDSRDNGDSHYLKDYEGGYGSYSPGANAYAPAVFKTYDGGGEETGNSGANGAQIAREYSPIGQAFMLTGKSDGYIHFKNSQRRFQKENSQTSEFKNQQKSEIPLLKLNVGFNDLYTRPLLLAFREDSSKEEDWAMDAKIYGVLENDAGWNIAEAFYNIQVRPFRKNDKIPLFINLAEASKLTFSLDDFRDFESENIFLFDSELETYNQLNLDDFSIDLEKGNYSNRFFISFMREKEDNILSETTEEELDFLFPDALIVQNNLKAQLEIQMVQSDLKQILLYDLNGQMIYNKRIAIGSTKHNLPTSGLQDAIYIVKIISSENLEFTSKISIKN
;
A
#
# COMPACT_ATOMS: atom_id res chain seq x y z
N MET A 1 34.77 6.15 -26.67
CA MET A 1 35.67 5.70 -25.58
C MET A 1 34.95 4.57 -24.87
N PHE A 2 35.34 3.35 -25.20
CA PHE A 2 34.72 2.11 -24.71
C PHE A 2 35.35 1.68 -23.38
N ILE A 3 34.73 0.64 -22.79
CA ILE A 3 35.21 -0.33 -21.78
C ILE A 3 35.20 0.17 -20.30
N PHE A 4 34.71 -0.55 -19.27
CA PHE A 4 34.57 -2.00 -19.02
C PHE A 4 33.39 -2.37 -18.08
N LEU A 5 32.64 -3.40 -18.48
CA LEU A 5 31.91 -4.34 -17.61
C LEU A 5 32.71 -5.66 -17.62
N PRO A 6 32.93 -6.35 -16.48
CA PRO A 6 33.60 -7.65 -16.46
C PRO A 6 32.62 -8.79 -16.75
N VAL A 7 32.97 -9.61 -17.74
CA VAL A 7 32.36 -10.89 -18.13
C VAL A 7 33.34 -12.00 -17.79
N ILE A 8 32.91 -13.06 -17.07
CA ILE A 8 33.55 -14.39 -17.04
C ILE A 8 32.46 -15.45 -16.67
N PRO A 9 32.53 -16.74 -17.07
CA PRO A 9 32.30 -17.26 -18.43
C PRO A 9 31.24 -18.41 -18.48
N TYR A 10 30.54 -18.52 -19.61
CA TYR A 10 29.79 -19.72 -19.98
C TYR A 10 30.72 -20.74 -20.65
N PHE A 11 30.74 -21.99 -20.18
CA PHE A 11 31.39 -23.10 -20.89
C PHE A 11 30.46 -23.67 -21.96
N LYS A 12 30.88 -23.58 -23.23
CA LYS A 12 30.26 -24.24 -24.39
C LYS A 12 31.21 -25.34 -24.86
N ALA A 13 30.80 -26.60 -24.75
CA ALA A 13 31.58 -27.73 -25.24
C ALA A 13 31.46 -27.81 -26.78
N VAL A 14 32.59 -27.66 -27.47
CA VAL A 14 32.72 -27.89 -28.92
C VAL A 14 33.47 -29.20 -29.13
N LYS A 15 32.91 -30.02 -30.03
CA LYS A 15 33.41 -31.33 -30.46
C LYS A 15 34.40 -31.14 -31.62
N ASN A 16 35.54 -31.82 -31.62
CA ASN A 16 36.34 -32.01 -32.85
C ASN A 16 37.11 -33.34 -32.86
N ASN A 17 37.30 -33.85 -34.08
CA ASN A 17 37.64 -35.23 -34.48
C ASN A 17 39.15 -35.58 -34.52
N GLY A 18 39.42 -36.90 -34.53
CA GLY A 18 40.60 -37.57 -35.11
C GLY A 18 41.54 -38.23 -34.06
N SER A 19 42.07 -39.45 -34.18
CA SER A 19 42.01 -40.52 -35.19
C SER A 19 42.69 -41.78 -34.64
N CYS A 20 42.04 -42.93 -34.85
CA CYS A 20 42.56 -44.24 -35.33
C CYS A 20 43.66 -45.02 -34.57
N ILE A 21 43.37 -46.31 -34.27
CA ILE A 21 44.24 -47.50 -34.49
C ILE A 21 43.32 -48.73 -34.72
N TYR A 22 43.73 -49.56 -35.67
CA TYR A 22 43.06 -50.77 -36.20
C TYR A 22 43.13 -51.99 -35.28
N SER A 23 42.09 -52.85 -35.35
CA SER A 23 42.23 -54.32 -35.33
C SER A 23 41.00 -54.97 -35.96
N LYS A 24 41.23 -55.95 -36.82
CA LYS A 24 40.31 -56.53 -37.80
C LYS A 24 40.04 -57.97 -37.38
N VAL A 25 38.78 -58.35 -37.10
CA VAL A 25 38.34 -59.75 -37.15
C VAL A 25 36.96 -59.81 -37.79
N THR A 26 36.88 -60.52 -38.90
CA THR A 26 35.72 -60.84 -39.72
C THR A 26 34.92 -62.00 -39.13
N GLY A 27 33.58 -61.92 -39.15
CA GLY A 27 32.69 -63.04 -38.87
C GLY A 27 31.22 -62.72 -39.11
N ILE A 28 30.65 -63.30 -40.17
CA ILE A 28 29.25 -63.21 -40.59
C ILE A 28 28.37 -64.06 -39.66
N MET A 29 27.28 -63.51 -39.12
CA MET A 29 25.96 -64.17 -39.08
C MET A 29 24.86 -63.24 -38.55
N ARG A 30 23.82 -63.07 -39.36
CA ARG A 30 22.52 -62.50 -38.98
C ARG A 30 21.85 -63.44 -37.97
N GLN A 31 21.56 -62.96 -36.77
CA GLN A 31 20.41 -63.41 -35.98
C GLN A 31 19.69 -62.18 -35.43
N ILE A 32 18.42 -62.09 -35.79
CA ILE A 32 17.45 -61.13 -35.29
C ILE A 32 17.23 -61.44 -33.81
N TYR A 33 17.63 -60.52 -32.94
CA TYR A 33 17.10 -60.42 -31.58
C TYR A 33 16.35 -59.09 -31.48
N PHE A 34 15.03 -59.20 -31.59
CA PHE A 34 14.08 -58.19 -31.15
C PHE A 34 14.03 -58.30 -29.61
N LEU A 35 14.70 -57.42 -28.86
CA LEU A 35 14.39 -57.23 -27.43
C LEU A 35 14.93 -55.90 -26.88
N ALA A 36 13.98 -55.02 -26.57
CA ALA A 36 14.00 -54.04 -25.48
C ALA A 36 15.11 -52.96 -25.47
N PHE A 37 15.01 -51.98 -26.38
CA PHE A 37 15.38 -50.61 -26.05
C PHE A 37 14.23 -50.00 -25.24
N ILE A 38 14.16 -50.32 -23.95
CA ILE A 38 13.25 -49.61 -23.03
C ILE A 38 13.73 -48.17 -22.96
N LEU A 39 12.87 -47.27 -23.44
CA LEU A 39 12.85 -45.84 -23.19
C LEU A 39 13.32 -45.54 -21.76
N SER A 40 14.57 -45.09 -21.62
CA SER A 40 15.09 -44.47 -20.39
C SER A 40 15.39 -43.00 -20.68
N PHE A 41 14.34 -42.28 -21.08
CA PHE A 41 14.21 -40.83 -21.00
C PHE A 41 12.92 -40.64 -20.17
N TYR A 42 12.84 -40.01 -19.00
CA TYR A 42 13.48 -38.81 -18.47
C TYR A 42 13.61 -38.97 -16.94
N HIS A 43 14.74 -38.61 -16.33
CA HIS A 43 14.70 -38.14 -14.94
C HIS A 43 14.58 -36.62 -15.04
N GLY A 44 13.41 -36.09 -14.68
CA GLY A 44 13.22 -34.65 -14.54
C GLY A 44 14.18 -34.14 -13.47
N ASN A 45 15.20 -33.38 -13.87
CA ASN A 45 16.08 -32.73 -12.93
C ASN A 45 15.38 -31.47 -12.46
N ALA A 46 15.04 -31.41 -11.17
CA ALA A 46 14.68 -30.15 -10.54
C ALA A 46 15.87 -29.19 -10.61
N GLN A 47 15.62 -27.88 -10.81
CA GLN A 47 16.72 -26.90 -10.84
C GLN A 47 17.47 -26.88 -9.50
N LEU A 48 16.74 -27.00 -8.39
CA LEU A 48 17.32 -27.17 -7.06
C LEU A 48 16.87 -28.49 -6.45
N HIS A 49 17.80 -29.40 -6.21
CA HIS A 49 17.55 -30.65 -5.49
C HIS A 49 18.35 -30.68 -4.19
N ILE A 50 17.67 -30.86 -3.06
CA ILE A 50 18.30 -30.97 -1.74
C ILE A 50 17.93 -32.32 -1.14
N SER A 51 18.92 -33.17 -0.93
CA SER A 51 18.73 -34.46 -0.29
C SER A 51 19.87 -34.84 0.66
N PRO A 52 19.55 -35.54 1.77
CA PRO A 52 20.57 -36.07 2.64
C PRO A 52 21.41 -37.12 1.90
N SER A 53 22.68 -37.21 2.29
CA SER A 53 23.56 -38.31 1.89
C SER A 53 23.41 -39.48 2.86
N ILE A 54 24.05 -40.61 2.55
CA ILE A 54 24.12 -41.77 3.45
C ILE A 54 24.80 -41.40 4.78
N THR A 55 25.72 -40.44 4.77
CA THR A 55 26.57 -40.10 5.91
C THR A 55 26.16 -38.81 6.63
N GLY A 56 25.13 -38.10 6.16
CA GLY A 56 24.73 -36.85 6.78
C GLY A 56 23.61 -36.11 6.08
N ASP A 57 22.98 -35.21 6.83
CA ASP A 57 21.90 -34.35 6.38
C ASP A 57 22.42 -33.21 5.49
N SER A 58 21.57 -32.75 4.58
CA SER A 58 21.86 -31.64 3.66
C SER A 58 20.73 -30.62 3.74
N TYR A 59 21.07 -29.36 3.99
CA TYR A 59 20.09 -28.28 4.01
C TYR A 59 20.71 -26.94 3.63
N ILE A 60 19.86 -26.02 3.18
CA ILE A 60 20.20 -24.61 2.99
C ILE A 60 19.70 -23.83 4.20
N TYR A 61 20.58 -23.08 4.84
CA TYR A 61 20.23 -22.16 5.92
C TYR A 61 20.42 -20.71 5.45
N LEU A 62 19.32 -19.96 5.41
CA LEU A 62 19.30 -18.56 5.01
C LEU A 62 19.04 -17.71 6.24
N SER A 63 19.86 -16.68 6.39
CA SER A 63 19.65 -15.63 7.38
C SER A 63 19.79 -14.29 6.70
N ASP A 64 18.77 -13.45 6.85
CA ASP A 64 18.80 -12.04 6.44
C ASP A 64 18.96 -11.82 4.92
N ARG A 65 18.49 -12.78 4.11
CA ARG A 65 18.67 -12.81 2.65
C ARG A 65 17.60 -13.63 1.95
N PHE A 66 17.50 -13.54 0.63
CA PHE A 66 16.63 -14.42 -0.14
C PHE A 66 17.40 -15.54 -0.86
N LEU A 67 16.69 -16.60 -1.22
CA LEU A 67 17.08 -17.59 -2.21
C LEU A 67 16.16 -17.45 -3.42
N TYR A 68 16.73 -17.46 -4.62
CA TYR A 68 15.98 -17.45 -5.88
C TYR A 68 16.20 -18.77 -6.62
N VAL A 69 15.11 -19.41 -7.03
CA VAL A 69 15.12 -20.62 -7.88
C VAL A 69 14.14 -20.42 -9.03
N GLU A 70 14.64 -20.36 -10.25
CA GLU A 70 13.83 -20.10 -11.45
C GLU A 70 12.75 -21.16 -11.70
N ASP A 71 13.09 -22.45 -11.63
CA ASP A 71 12.16 -23.57 -11.89
C ASP A 71 11.86 -24.37 -10.60
N ASP A 72 11.71 -25.69 -10.71
CA ASP A 72 11.23 -26.55 -9.65
C ASP A 72 12.29 -26.88 -8.58
N ILE A 73 11.80 -27.02 -7.35
CA ILE A 73 12.59 -27.43 -6.18
C ILE A 73 12.16 -28.83 -5.78
N SER A 74 13.11 -29.74 -5.62
CA SER A 74 12.88 -31.08 -5.10
C SER A 74 13.54 -31.26 -3.74
N LEU A 75 12.74 -31.50 -2.70
CA LEU A 75 13.20 -31.58 -1.31
C LEU A 75 13.05 -33.01 -0.78
N LYS A 76 14.10 -33.53 -0.15
CA LYS A 76 14.04 -34.77 0.65
C LYS A 76 14.19 -34.45 2.13
N LYS A 77 13.34 -35.07 2.94
CA LYS A 77 13.40 -34.95 4.40
C LYS A 77 14.75 -35.45 4.91
N ASN A 78 15.38 -34.68 5.79
CA ASN A 78 16.62 -35.06 6.47
C ASN A 78 16.37 -36.08 7.60
N ASN A 79 17.43 -36.75 8.04
CA ASN A 79 17.33 -37.88 8.97
C ASN A 79 17.31 -37.42 10.44
N SER A 80 18.05 -36.36 10.78
CA SER A 80 18.14 -35.90 12.16
C SER A 80 16.94 -35.03 12.54
N PRO A 81 16.37 -35.21 13.75
CA PRO A 81 15.33 -34.32 14.28
C PRO A 81 15.80 -32.87 14.44
N ASP A 82 17.12 -32.63 14.49
CA ASP A 82 17.67 -31.29 14.63
C ASP A 82 17.75 -30.53 13.29
N THR A 83 17.67 -31.25 12.17
CA THR A 83 17.88 -30.71 10.82
C THR A 83 16.87 -31.22 9.77
N GLU A 84 15.67 -31.67 10.19
CA GLU A 84 14.65 -32.31 9.33
C GLU A 84 14.29 -31.55 8.04
N ALA A 85 14.15 -30.23 8.10
CA ALA A 85 13.81 -29.41 6.94
C ALA A 85 15.04 -29.22 6.03
N SER A 86 14.77 -29.09 4.73
CA SER A 86 15.78 -28.95 3.68
C SER A 86 16.15 -27.49 3.41
N ILE A 87 15.25 -26.55 3.74
CA ILE A 87 15.48 -25.10 3.63
C ILE A 87 15.02 -24.43 4.93
N TYR A 88 15.85 -23.57 5.50
CA TYR A 88 15.54 -22.76 6.67
C TYR A 88 15.58 -21.27 6.34
N LEU A 89 14.47 -20.58 6.54
CA LEU A 89 14.33 -19.13 6.41
C LEU A 89 14.36 -18.47 7.79
N ARG A 90 15.41 -17.70 8.10
CA ARG A 90 15.59 -17.01 9.39
C ARG A 90 15.89 -15.54 9.20
N LYS A 91 15.58 -14.72 10.22
CA LYS A 91 15.70 -13.26 10.16
C LYS A 91 15.08 -12.72 8.86
N GLU A 92 13.81 -13.08 8.66
CA GLU A 92 13.01 -12.60 7.51
C GLU A 92 13.58 -12.98 6.13
N SER A 93 14.40 -14.04 6.08
CA SER A 93 14.78 -14.66 4.83
C SER A 93 13.57 -15.16 4.06
N GLN A 94 13.68 -15.17 2.72
CA GLN A 94 12.57 -15.47 1.83
C GLN A 94 13.02 -16.40 0.70
N LEU A 95 12.09 -17.17 0.16
CA LEU A 95 12.28 -17.93 -1.07
C LEU A 95 11.47 -17.24 -2.18
N LEU A 96 12.13 -16.91 -3.28
CA LEU A 96 11.50 -16.44 -4.52
C LEU A 96 11.67 -17.51 -5.60
N GLN A 97 10.67 -17.65 -6.47
CA GLN A 97 10.76 -18.53 -7.61
C GLN A 97 10.33 -17.86 -8.91
N GLY A 98 10.86 -18.34 -10.04
CA GLY A 98 10.57 -17.80 -11.38
C GLY A 98 9.11 -18.02 -11.81
N GLU A 99 8.63 -17.20 -12.75
CA GLU A 99 7.24 -17.22 -13.20
C GLU A 99 6.81 -18.57 -13.78
N LYS A 100 5.66 -19.10 -13.32
CA LYS A 100 5.08 -20.37 -13.80
C LYS A 100 3.62 -20.51 -13.43
N SER A 101 2.88 -21.34 -14.18
CA SER A 101 1.43 -21.52 -14.02
C SER A 101 1.02 -22.45 -12.88
N THR A 102 1.91 -23.33 -12.38
CA THR A 102 1.59 -24.29 -11.32
C THR A 102 2.78 -24.54 -10.41
N ASN A 103 2.50 -24.96 -9.17
CA ASN A 103 3.54 -25.44 -8.27
C ASN A 103 4.13 -26.75 -8.81
N LYS A 104 5.42 -26.74 -9.17
CA LYS A 104 6.17 -27.92 -9.60
C LYS A 104 7.11 -28.46 -8.51
N ASN A 105 7.16 -27.81 -7.35
CA ASN A 105 7.98 -28.28 -6.25
C ASN A 105 7.53 -29.68 -5.84
N SER A 106 8.47 -30.52 -5.40
CA SER A 106 8.19 -31.94 -5.15
C SER A 106 9.02 -32.52 -4.01
N GLY A 107 8.64 -33.74 -3.60
CA GLY A 107 9.35 -34.51 -2.58
C GLY A 107 8.70 -34.42 -1.19
N ASN A 108 9.36 -35.06 -0.22
CA ASN A 108 8.87 -35.18 1.15
C ASN A 108 9.65 -34.33 2.16
N GLY A 109 10.63 -33.54 1.70
CA GLY A 109 11.33 -32.55 2.51
C GLY A 109 10.54 -31.26 2.68
N TRP A 110 11.06 -30.38 3.52
CA TRP A 110 10.34 -29.19 3.97
C TRP A 110 11.15 -27.91 3.81
N LEU A 111 10.47 -26.82 3.49
CA LEU A 111 10.89 -25.48 3.86
C LEU A 111 10.38 -25.17 5.27
N SER A 112 11.19 -24.50 6.09
CA SER A 112 10.86 -24.01 7.43
C SER A 112 10.96 -22.48 7.45
N VAL A 113 9.88 -21.80 7.84
CA VAL A 113 9.82 -20.34 7.97
C VAL A 113 9.21 -19.95 9.31
N PHE A 114 9.89 -19.04 10.02
CA PHE A 114 9.37 -18.47 11.27
C PHE A 114 8.48 -17.28 10.96
N GLN A 115 7.33 -17.23 11.62
CA GLN A 115 6.36 -16.12 11.56
C GLN A 115 5.78 -15.86 12.94
N GLU A 116 5.47 -14.62 13.26
CA GLU A 116 5.03 -14.17 14.57
C GLU A 116 3.59 -13.66 14.53
N GLY A 117 2.73 -14.17 15.43
CA GLY A 117 1.43 -13.57 15.67
C GLY A 117 1.51 -12.35 16.59
N THR A 118 0.42 -11.60 16.69
CA THR A 118 0.30 -10.39 17.53
C THR A 118 -0.77 -10.49 18.61
N SER A 119 -1.35 -11.67 18.80
CA SER A 119 -2.55 -11.87 19.62
C SER A 119 -2.36 -12.85 20.77
N ASN A 120 -3.20 -12.71 21.79
CA ASN A 120 -3.34 -13.64 22.91
C ASN A 120 -4.36 -14.76 22.61
N ALA A 121 -4.75 -15.58 23.59
CA ALA A 121 -5.72 -16.67 23.37
C ALA A 121 -7.18 -16.22 23.12
N PHE A 122 -7.47 -14.93 23.20
CA PHE A 122 -8.78 -14.32 22.96
C PHE A 122 -8.81 -13.60 21.62
N ASP A 123 -7.70 -13.00 21.18
CA ASP A 123 -7.65 -12.23 19.94
C ASP A 123 -7.24 -13.07 18.71
N TYR A 124 -7.73 -12.69 17.54
CA TYR A 124 -7.47 -13.40 16.29
C TYR A 124 -6.29 -12.83 15.51
N ASN A 125 -5.46 -13.73 15.00
CA ASN A 125 -4.57 -13.47 13.88
C ASN A 125 -5.21 -13.98 12.58
N TYR A 126 -4.94 -13.31 11.47
CA TYR A 126 -5.44 -13.67 10.14
C TYR A 126 -4.26 -14.18 9.31
N TRP A 127 -4.26 -15.48 9.04
CA TRP A 127 -3.15 -16.23 8.43
C TRP A 127 -3.50 -16.78 7.06
N ALA A 128 -2.48 -17.09 6.27
CA ALA A 128 -2.50 -17.99 5.13
C ALA A 128 -1.25 -18.89 5.20
N LEU A 129 -1.31 -20.07 4.58
CA LEU A 129 -0.17 -20.96 4.57
C LEU A 129 0.82 -20.60 3.45
N PRO A 130 2.11 -20.34 3.76
CA PRO A 130 3.16 -20.13 2.76
C PRO A 130 3.70 -21.44 2.15
N ILE A 131 3.16 -22.57 2.61
CA ILE A 131 3.55 -23.93 2.27
C ILE A 131 2.31 -24.76 1.95
N THR A 132 2.50 -25.88 1.26
CA THR A 132 1.53 -26.94 1.09
C THR A 132 1.85 -28.07 2.08
N ASP A 133 0.81 -28.65 2.69
CA ASP A 133 0.97 -29.83 3.54
C ASP A 133 1.42 -31.05 2.72
N ASN A 134 2.64 -31.52 2.99
CA ASN A 134 3.16 -32.80 2.49
C ASN A 134 3.54 -33.76 3.65
N ILE A 135 2.92 -33.57 4.82
CA ILE A 135 3.19 -34.27 6.08
C ILE A 135 2.02 -35.19 6.44
N SER A 136 0.78 -34.69 6.54
CA SER A 136 -0.33 -35.46 7.12
C SER A 136 -1.70 -35.24 6.47
N ALA A 137 -1.74 -34.81 5.20
CA ALA A 137 -2.97 -34.69 4.41
C ALA A 137 -4.04 -33.77 5.03
N ASN A 138 -3.67 -32.51 5.26
CA ASN A 138 -4.52 -31.40 5.66
C ASN A 138 -5.06 -31.51 7.10
N GLN A 139 -4.20 -31.89 8.06
CA GLN A 139 -4.56 -31.84 9.48
C GLN A 139 -4.05 -30.54 10.12
N PHE A 140 -4.89 -29.88 10.90
CA PHE A 140 -4.48 -28.67 11.60
C PHE A 140 -3.33 -28.98 12.56
N GLY A 141 -2.35 -28.08 12.63
CA GLY A 141 -1.15 -28.26 13.44
C GLY A 141 -0.09 -29.17 12.83
N ALA A 142 -0.37 -29.87 11.72
CA ALA A 142 0.63 -30.72 11.07
C ALA A 142 1.80 -29.94 10.47
N VAL A 143 1.49 -28.74 9.97
CA VAL A 143 2.45 -27.84 9.33
C VAL A 143 2.90 -26.70 10.24
N ILE A 144 2.45 -26.68 11.50
CA ILE A 144 2.75 -25.62 12.48
C ILE A 144 3.58 -26.23 13.62
N PHE A 145 4.74 -25.66 13.88
CA PHE A 145 5.68 -26.19 14.86
C PHE A 145 6.06 -25.11 15.89
N GLN A 146 6.44 -25.57 17.09
CA GLN A 146 7.08 -24.74 18.11
C GLN A 146 8.60 -24.72 17.86
N PRO A 147 9.19 -23.55 17.57
CA PRO A 147 10.64 -23.40 17.46
C PRO A 147 11.37 -23.83 18.75
N LYS A 148 12.49 -24.55 18.62
CA LYS A 148 13.37 -24.91 19.77
C LYS A 148 14.80 -24.42 19.58
N THR A 149 15.30 -24.45 18.36
CA THR A 149 16.60 -23.86 17.97
C THR A 149 16.45 -23.22 16.59
N GLN A 150 17.56 -22.75 16.01
CA GLN A 150 17.59 -22.22 14.65
C GLN A 150 17.06 -23.21 13.60
N THR A 151 17.18 -24.52 13.81
CA THR A 151 16.80 -25.55 12.82
C THR A 151 15.83 -26.58 13.40
N ARG A 152 15.84 -26.79 14.71
CA ARG A 152 14.97 -27.75 15.39
C ARG A 152 13.66 -27.11 15.80
N SER A 153 12.56 -27.78 15.50
CA SER A 153 11.22 -27.45 16.02
C SER A 153 10.49 -28.71 16.40
N LYS A 154 9.46 -28.58 17.24
CA LYS A 154 8.60 -29.68 17.67
C LYS A 154 7.20 -29.44 17.13
N SER A 155 6.53 -30.48 16.62
CA SER A 155 5.12 -30.37 16.20
C SER A 155 4.28 -29.76 17.32
N VAL A 156 3.38 -28.85 16.94
CA VAL A 156 2.47 -28.25 17.90
C VAL A 156 1.49 -29.29 18.44
N LEU A 157 1.00 -29.06 19.66
CA LEU A 157 -0.12 -29.82 20.20
C LEU A 157 -1.42 -29.08 19.84
N VAL A 158 -2.41 -29.80 19.32
CA VAL A 158 -3.75 -29.24 19.11
C VAL A 158 -4.63 -29.60 20.29
N THR A 159 -5.38 -28.63 20.82
CA THR A 159 -6.35 -28.84 21.91
C THR A 159 -7.77 -28.46 21.48
N ASN A 160 -8.76 -29.07 22.12
CA ASN A 160 -10.17 -28.70 22.01
C ASN A 160 -10.60 -27.74 23.13
N ASP A 161 -9.66 -27.26 23.95
CA ASP A 161 -9.91 -26.20 24.93
C ASP A 161 -10.20 -24.87 24.22
N LEU A 162 -10.81 -23.93 24.93
CA LEU A 162 -10.98 -22.56 24.39
C LEU A 162 -9.62 -21.90 24.20
N GLU A 163 -8.68 -22.08 25.11
CA GLU A 163 -7.42 -21.34 25.08
C GLU A 163 -6.23 -22.21 24.64
N GLY A 164 -5.35 -21.62 23.84
CA GLY A 164 -4.01 -22.15 23.60
C GLY A 164 -3.01 -21.72 24.68
N ARG A 165 -1.85 -22.37 24.72
CA ARG A 165 -0.75 -22.08 25.67
C ARG A 165 0.59 -22.01 24.95
N ALA A 166 1.43 -21.04 25.31
CA ALA A 166 2.73 -20.80 24.68
C ALA A 166 3.76 -21.93 24.88
N ASN A 167 3.82 -22.55 26.07
CA ASN A 167 4.84 -23.54 26.39
C ASN A 167 4.34 -24.67 27.33
N PRO A 168 4.48 -25.96 26.97
CA PRO A 168 4.64 -26.45 25.59
C PRO A 168 3.51 -25.89 24.72
N LEU A 169 3.84 -25.57 23.46
CA LEU A 169 2.91 -24.90 22.55
C LEU A 169 1.68 -25.78 22.30
N LYS A 170 0.51 -25.22 22.63
CA LYS A 170 -0.81 -25.77 22.36
C LYS A 170 -1.64 -24.73 21.62
N ILE A 171 -2.26 -25.10 20.51
CA ILE A 171 -3.17 -24.23 19.75
C ILE A 171 -4.58 -24.82 19.80
N SER A 172 -5.58 -23.97 20.03
CA SER A 172 -6.98 -24.39 20.05
C SER A 172 -7.50 -24.62 18.63
N SER A 173 -8.17 -25.76 18.42
CA SER A 173 -8.89 -26.08 17.17
C SER A 173 -10.22 -25.34 17.02
N ARG A 174 -10.70 -24.69 18.08
CA ARG A 174 -12.03 -24.04 18.09
C ARG A 174 -12.08 -22.77 17.25
N TRP A 175 -10.95 -22.06 17.17
CA TRP A 175 -10.91 -20.70 16.65
C TRP A 175 -10.28 -20.60 15.27
N ILE A 176 -10.61 -21.56 14.42
CA ILE A 176 -10.06 -21.67 13.07
C ILE A 176 -11.19 -21.57 12.07
N TYR A 177 -11.27 -20.43 11.38
CA TYR A 177 -12.34 -20.15 10.45
C TYR A 177 -11.80 -19.62 9.13
N LYS A 178 -12.46 -19.97 8.04
CA LYS A 178 -12.30 -19.30 6.74
C LYS A 178 -13.57 -18.50 6.43
N TYR A 179 -13.47 -17.55 5.51
CA TYR A 179 -14.59 -16.68 5.18
C TYR A 179 -14.78 -16.54 3.67
N SER A 180 -16.04 -16.66 3.23
CA SER A 180 -16.47 -16.33 1.88
C SER A 180 -17.98 -16.05 1.90
N GLY A 181 -18.38 -14.78 1.86
CA GLY A 181 -19.78 -14.39 1.99
C GLY A 181 -20.02 -12.89 2.11
N SER A 182 -21.20 -12.50 2.59
CA SER A 182 -21.52 -11.09 2.93
C SER A 182 -21.80 -10.91 4.42
N GLU A 183 -22.26 -11.95 5.10
CA GLU A 183 -22.79 -11.85 6.46
C GLU A 183 -21.85 -12.51 7.46
N TYR A 184 -22.02 -12.24 8.76
CA TYR A 184 -21.27 -12.92 9.81
C TYR A 184 -21.50 -14.44 9.80
N THR A 185 -22.71 -14.90 9.46
CA THR A 185 -23.02 -16.34 9.40
C THR A 185 -22.26 -17.11 8.31
N ASP A 186 -21.60 -16.40 7.39
CA ASP A 186 -20.80 -17.01 6.32
C ASP A 186 -19.39 -17.43 6.78
N TRP A 187 -19.02 -17.17 8.05
CA TRP A 187 -17.81 -17.75 8.65
C TRP A 187 -17.93 -19.27 8.75
N GLN A 188 -16.95 -19.98 8.18
CA GLN A 188 -16.92 -21.44 8.12
C GLN A 188 -15.88 -21.97 9.09
N HIS A 189 -16.32 -22.74 10.08
CA HIS A 189 -15.39 -23.43 10.98
C HIS A 189 -14.63 -24.50 10.20
N VAL A 190 -13.30 -24.42 10.26
CA VAL A 190 -12.38 -25.39 9.64
C VAL A 190 -12.05 -26.50 10.63
N GLY A 191 -11.74 -26.12 11.87
CA GLY A 191 -11.38 -27.07 12.92
C GLY A 191 -10.12 -27.88 12.61
N VAL A 192 -10.13 -29.16 13.00
CA VAL A 192 -8.96 -30.05 12.88
C VAL A 192 -8.76 -30.61 11.47
N ASN A 193 -9.83 -30.69 10.68
CA ASN A 193 -9.78 -31.07 9.27
C ASN A 193 -9.46 -29.79 8.50
N PHE A 194 -8.18 -29.48 8.38
CA PHE A 194 -7.66 -28.20 7.92
C PHE A 194 -7.81 -28.03 6.40
N ASP A 195 -9.06 -27.94 5.94
CA ASP A 195 -9.42 -27.70 4.55
C ASP A 195 -9.29 -26.21 4.20
N VAL A 196 -8.04 -25.74 4.13
CA VAL A 196 -7.68 -24.40 3.68
C VAL A 196 -6.73 -24.53 2.51
N ALA A 197 -7.20 -24.21 1.31
CA ALA A 197 -6.37 -24.25 0.11
C ALA A 197 -5.33 -23.10 0.11
N PRO A 198 -4.20 -23.25 -0.60
CA PRO A 198 -3.27 -22.14 -0.80
C PRO A 198 -4.00 -20.89 -1.30
N GLY A 199 -3.66 -19.73 -0.72
CA GLY A 199 -4.25 -18.43 -1.03
C GLY A 199 -5.52 -18.12 -0.24
N GLN A 200 -6.25 -19.13 0.26
CA GLN A 200 -7.32 -18.90 1.23
C GLN A 200 -6.72 -18.52 2.58
N GLY A 201 -7.25 -17.46 3.17
CA GLY A 201 -6.89 -17.08 4.51
C GLY A 201 -7.77 -17.81 5.53
N PHE A 202 -7.27 -17.88 6.76
CA PHE A 202 -7.96 -18.43 7.91
C PHE A 202 -7.64 -17.63 9.16
N THR A 203 -8.57 -17.56 10.10
CA THR A 203 -8.35 -16.99 11.41
C THR A 203 -7.74 -18.03 12.34
N MET A 204 -6.93 -17.59 13.29
CA MET A 204 -6.40 -18.43 14.37
C MET A 204 -6.14 -17.54 15.57
N LYS A 205 -6.76 -17.86 16.71
CA LYS A 205 -6.40 -17.16 17.95
C LYS A 205 -4.96 -17.43 18.37
N GLY A 206 -4.38 -16.47 19.06
CA GLY A 206 -3.07 -16.63 19.67
C GLY A 206 -3.09 -17.59 20.87
N VAL A 207 -2.12 -17.42 21.76
CA VAL A 207 -1.92 -18.30 22.92
C VAL A 207 -1.58 -17.49 24.17
N ASN A 208 -1.97 -18.02 25.33
CA ASN A 208 -1.65 -17.42 26.63
C ASN A 208 -0.31 -17.92 27.18
N GLY A 209 0.30 -17.14 28.07
CA GLY A 209 1.58 -17.43 28.71
C GLY A 209 2.78 -16.96 27.89
N SER A 210 3.98 -17.42 28.27
CA SER A 210 5.25 -17.04 27.65
C SER A 210 6.09 -18.24 27.23
N ASP A 211 7.00 -18.00 26.27
CA ASP A 211 8.08 -18.89 25.88
C ASP A 211 9.34 -18.05 25.66
N HIS A 212 10.15 -17.93 26.72
CA HIS A 212 11.38 -17.15 26.73
C HIS A 212 12.55 -17.85 26.00
N THR A 213 12.29 -18.88 25.19
CA THR A 213 13.32 -19.46 24.32
C THR A 213 13.76 -18.40 23.31
N ILE A 214 15.04 -18.00 23.37
CA ILE A 214 15.61 -16.99 22.46
C ILE A 214 16.23 -17.69 21.26
N ILE A 215 15.74 -17.36 20.06
CA ILE A 215 16.32 -17.82 18.79
C ILE A 215 16.64 -16.59 17.95
N ASN A 216 17.90 -16.46 17.54
CA ASN A 216 18.40 -15.33 16.77
C ASN A 216 18.15 -13.95 17.43
N GLY A 217 18.14 -13.91 18.77
CA GLY A 217 17.95 -12.68 19.54
C GLY A 217 16.49 -12.29 19.81
N VAL A 218 15.53 -13.15 19.41
CA VAL A 218 14.09 -12.90 19.61
C VAL A 218 13.47 -14.05 20.40
N GLU A 219 12.67 -13.72 21.42
CA GLU A 219 11.91 -14.68 22.21
C GLU A 219 10.79 -15.34 21.40
N ASN A 220 10.53 -16.62 21.64
CA ASN A 220 9.44 -17.33 21.00
C ASN A 220 8.07 -16.76 21.37
N ASN A 221 7.88 -16.27 22.60
CA ASN A 221 6.68 -15.54 22.99
C ASN A 221 6.98 -14.68 24.22
N PRO A 222 7.25 -13.37 24.06
CA PRO A 222 7.43 -12.43 25.16
C PRO A 222 6.12 -12.06 25.89
N GLY A 223 5.00 -12.65 25.46
CA GLY A 223 3.64 -12.30 25.87
C GLY A 223 2.84 -11.90 24.63
N ASN A 224 1.79 -12.67 24.32
CA ASN A 224 0.82 -12.42 23.24
C ASN A 224 1.44 -12.23 21.84
N ARG A 225 2.67 -12.70 21.63
CA ARG A 225 3.43 -12.59 20.38
C ARG A 225 4.13 -13.91 20.05
N GLN A 226 3.33 -14.96 19.89
CA GLN A 226 3.84 -16.30 19.65
C GLN A 226 4.45 -16.43 18.26
N ARG A 227 5.70 -16.89 18.23
CA ARG A 227 6.40 -17.35 17.03
C ARG A 227 6.00 -18.78 16.71
N TYR A 228 5.65 -19.01 15.46
CA TYR A 228 5.37 -20.30 14.85
C TYR A 228 6.42 -20.63 13.80
N ASP A 229 6.69 -21.91 13.59
CA ASP A 229 7.49 -22.41 12.48
C ASP A 229 6.59 -23.18 11.50
N PHE A 230 6.30 -22.57 10.36
CA PHE A 230 5.55 -23.22 9.30
C PHE A 230 6.48 -24.13 8.51
N ARG A 231 6.15 -25.44 8.45
CA ARG A 231 6.93 -26.44 7.74
C ARG A 231 6.09 -27.22 6.73
N GLY A 232 6.56 -27.29 5.49
CA GLY A 232 5.94 -28.08 4.44
C GLY A 232 6.64 -27.86 3.09
N LEU A 233 5.99 -28.27 2.01
CA LEU A 233 6.49 -28.01 0.66
C LEU A 233 6.26 -26.52 0.32
N PRO A 234 7.25 -25.75 -0.17
CA PRO A 234 7.03 -24.35 -0.50
C PRO A 234 5.98 -24.17 -1.61
N ASN A 235 5.04 -23.26 -1.37
CA ASN A 235 4.06 -22.83 -2.37
C ASN A 235 4.71 -22.02 -3.49
N ASP A 236 4.21 -22.23 -4.71
CA ASP A 236 4.79 -21.69 -5.93
C ASP A 236 3.77 -21.69 -7.08
N GLY A 237 4.08 -20.97 -8.15
CA GLY A 237 3.25 -20.84 -9.35
C GLY A 237 1.95 -20.08 -9.12
N GLU A 238 1.08 -20.04 -10.12
CA GLU A 238 -0.20 -19.35 -10.03
C GLU A 238 -1.16 -20.06 -9.06
N ILE A 239 -1.66 -19.33 -8.06
CA ILE A 239 -2.66 -19.80 -7.10
C ILE A 239 -3.94 -18.97 -7.27
N LYS A 240 -5.08 -19.65 -7.35
CA LYS A 240 -6.38 -19.02 -7.62
C LYS A 240 -7.33 -19.20 -6.45
N VAL A 241 -7.97 -18.11 -6.05
CA VAL A 241 -9.06 -18.12 -5.06
C VAL A 241 -10.32 -17.59 -5.71
N LEU A 242 -11.44 -18.31 -5.59
CA LEU A 242 -12.72 -17.87 -6.12
C LEU A 242 -13.19 -16.61 -5.38
N ILE A 243 -13.71 -15.63 -6.13
CA ILE A 243 -14.39 -14.46 -5.59
C ILE A 243 -15.71 -14.26 -6.34
N LYS A 244 -16.73 -13.80 -5.61
CA LYS A 244 -18.07 -13.55 -6.16
C LYS A 244 -18.41 -12.07 -6.04
N ASN A 245 -19.20 -11.57 -6.99
CA ASN A 245 -19.67 -10.20 -6.97
C ASN A 245 -20.33 -9.86 -5.63
N GLU A 246 -19.97 -8.71 -5.04
CA GLU A 246 -20.49 -8.20 -3.77
C GLU A 246 -20.29 -9.13 -2.55
N LYS A 247 -19.47 -10.18 -2.71
CA LYS A 247 -19.09 -11.08 -1.62
C LYS A 247 -17.65 -10.80 -1.23
N SER A 248 -17.40 -10.84 0.07
CA SER A 248 -16.09 -10.76 0.66
C SER A 248 -15.48 -12.15 0.81
N VAL A 249 -14.16 -12.26 0.69
CA VAL A 249 -13.39 -13.50 0.88
C VAL A 249 -12.13 -13.20 1.70
N LEU A 250 -11.86 -14.05 2.69
CA LEU A 250 -10.61 -13.99 3.44
C LEU A 250 -9.51 -14.69 2.64
N ILE A 251 -8.50 -13.92 2.23
CA ILE A 251 -7.36 -14.41 1.46
C ILE A 251 -6.06 -14.02 2.15
N GLY A 252 -4.95 -14.66 1.80
CA GLY A 252 -3.66 -14.19 2.31
C GLY A 252 -2.49 -14.65 1.48
N ASN A 253 -1.33 -14.04 1.75
CA ASN A 253 -0.11 -14.28 1.00
C ASN A 253 0.30 -15.76 1.09
N PRO A 254 0.20 -16.54 -0.01
CA PRO A 254 0.43 -17.97 0.03
C PRO A 254 1.89 -18.33 -0.22
N TYR A 255 2.79 -17.36 -0.44
CA TYR A 255 4.17 -17.63 -0.82
C TYR A 255 5.13 -17.49 0.36
N PRO A 256 6.25 -18.23 0.37
CA PRO A 256 7.34 -18.06 1.33
C PRO A 256 8.21 -16.81 1.04
N SER A 257 7.58 -15.71 0.64
CA SER A 257 8.17 -14.39 0.37
C SER A 257 7.11 -13.31 0.55
N ALA A 258 7.53 -12.05 0.72
CA ALA A 258 6.61 -10.94 0.72
C ALA A 258 5.88 -10.81 -0.64
N LEU A 259 4.61 -10.44 -0.57
CA LEU A 259 3.77 -10.15 -1.73
C LEU A 259 3.69 -8.63 -1.89
N HIS A 260 3.99 -8.11 -3.07
CA HIS A 260 3.81 -6.69 -3.37
C HIS A 260 2.31 -6.39 -3.49
N LEU A 261 1.72 -5.92 -2.39
CA LEU A 261 0.26 -5.84 -2.21
C LEU A 261 -0.35 -4.88 -3.24
N LYS A 262 0.32 -3.76 -3.53
CA LYS A 262 -0.11 -2.81 -4.56
C LYS A 262 -0.25 -3.46 -5.94
N SER A 263 0.76 -4.20 -6.39
CA SER A 263 0.70 -4.91 -7.69
C SER A 263 -0.36 -6.00 -7.68
N PHE A 264 -0.44 -6.76 -6.59
CA PHE A 264 -1.44 -7.79 -6.42
C PHE A 264 -2.87 -7.23 -6.58
N LEU A 265 -3.18 -6.10 -5.95
CA LEU A 265 -4.52 -5.50 -6.04
C LEU A 265 -4.82 -4.98 -7.46
N PHE A 266 -3.86 -4.30 -8.11
CA PHE A 266 -4.01 -3.84 -9.50
C PHE A 266 -4.04 -4.98 -10.54
N GLU A 267 -3.54 -6.17 -10.21
CA GLU A 267 -3.57 -7.32 -11.12
C GLU A 267 -4.82 -8.20 -10.94
N ASN A 268 -5.72 -7.83 -10.01
CA ASN A 268 -6.91 -8.60 -9.64
C ASN A 268 -8.22 -7.81 -9.82
N PRO A 269 -8.64 -7.55 -11.08
CA PRO A 269 -9.80 -6.71 -11.41
C PRO A 269 -11.16 -7.33 -11.04
N ALA A 270 -11.20 -8.61 -10.67
CA ALA A 270 -12.41 -9.25 -10.14
C ALA A 270 -12.75 -8.75 -8.71
N SER A 271 -11.81 -8.09 -8.02
CA SER A 271 -12.04 -7.43 -6.74
C SER A 271 -12.25 -5.92 -6.89
N THR A 272 -12.70 -5.25 -5.82
CA THR A 272 -12.70 -3.78 -5.73
C THR A 272 -11.30 -3.17 -5.75
N GLY A 273 -10.24 -3.99 -5.59
CA GLY A 273 -8.86 -3.52 -5.53
C GLY A 273 -8.47 -2.90 -4.18
N ILE A 274 -9.31 -3.05 -3.15
CA ILE A 274 -9.09 -2.53 -1.80
C ILE A 274 -8.92 -3.71 -0.84
N ALA A 275 -7.88 -3.65 0.00
CA ALA A 275 -7.62 -4.67 1.02
C ALA A 275 -8.08 -4.20 2.40
N TYR A 276 -8.85 -5.03 3.10
CA TYR A 276 -9.36 -4.72 4.43
C TYR A 276 -8.71 -5.61 5.50
N PHE A 277 -8.11 -4.99 6.50
CA PHE A 277 -7.35 -5.66 7.55
C PHE A 277 -8.10 -5.57 8.87
N TRP A 278 -8.37 -6.72 9.48
CA TRP A 278 -8.95 -6.79 10.82
C TRP A 278 -7.98 -6.24 11.85
N ASP A 279 -8.49 -5.37 12.71
CA ASP A 279 -7.81 -4.91 13.90
C ASP A 279 -8.79 -4.91 15.07
N SER A 280 -8.28 -5.06 16.29
CA SER A 280 -9.11 -5.25 17.48
C SER A 280 -8.43 -4.68 18.70
N ARG A 281 -9.20 -4.49 19.78
CA ARG A 281 -8.67 -4.10 21.08
C ARG A 281 -7.53 -5.03 21.49
N ASP A 282 -6.44 -4.44 21.94
CA ASP A 282 -5.30 -5.21 22.44
C ASP A 282 -5.68 -5.97 23.71
N ASN A 283 -5.21 -7.22 23.80
CA ASN A 283 -5.34 -8.07 24.96
C ASN A 283 -6.80 -8.29 25.38
N GLY A 284 -7.65 -8.74 24.43
CA GLY A 284 -8.99 -9.22 24.74
C GLY A 284 -8.98 -10.29 25.83
N ASP A 285 -10.08 -10.44 26.55
CA ASP A 285 -10.19 -11.29 27.73
C ASP A 285 -11.47 -12.15 27.75
N SER A 286 -12.18 -12.21 26.61
CA SER A 286 -13.43 -12.95 26.46
C SER A 286 -13.51 -13.75 25.16
N HIS A 287 -14.24 -14.86 25.22
CA HIS A 287 -14.61 -15.66 24.05
C HIS A 287 -16.04 -15.37 23.55
N TYR A 288 -16.78 -14.51 24.24
CA TYR A 288 -18.12 -14.13 23.81
C TYR A 288 -18.05 -13.00 22.80
N LEU A 289 -18.72 -13.18 21.67
CA LEU A 289 -18.72 -12.22 20.56
C LEU A 289 -19.13 -10.81 20.98
N LYS A 290 -20.11 -10.69 21.88
CA LYS A 290 -20.58 -9.41 22.42
C LYS A 290 -19.52 -8.59 23.18
N ASP A 291 -18.44 -9.22 23.60
CA ASP A 291 -17.34 -8.58 24.32
C ASP A 291 -16.17 -8.25 23.37
N TYR A 292 -16.30 -8.55 22.06
CA TYR A 292 -15.29 -8.18 21.06
C TYR A 292 -15.43 -6.72 20.68
N GLU A 293 -14.26 -6.10 20.56
CA GLU A 293 -14.10 -4.76 20.03
C GLU A 293 -13.12 -4.81 18.87
N GLY A 294 -13.57 -4.49 17.67
CA GLY A 294 -12.70 -4.52 16.50
C GLY A 294 -13.37 -4.01 15.23
N GLY A 295 -12.59 -3.89 14.16
CA GLY A 295 -13.06 -3.37 12.90
C GLY A 295 -12.03 -3.60 11.80
N TYR A 296 -12.35 -3.08 10.61
CA TYR A 296 -11.48 -3.21 9.44
C TYR A 296 -10.91 -1.86 9.05
N GLY A 297 -9.59 -1.80 8.90
CA GLY A 297 -8.92 -0.67 8.24
C GLY A 297 -8.72 -0.98 6.75
N SER A 298 -8.72 0.08 5.94
CA SER A 298 -8.69 -0.01 4.48
C SER A 298 -7.32 0.35 3.94
N TYR A 299 -6.78 -0.45 3.03
CA TYR A 299 -5.62 -0.09 2.21
C TYR A 299 -6.03 0.13 0.76
N SER A 300 -5.70 1.30 0.22
CA SER A 300 -5.86 1.64 -1.19
C SER A 300 -4.52 1.66 -1.92
N PRO A 301 -4.33 0.87 -3.00
CA PRO A 301 -3.11 0.91 -3.80
C PRO A 301 -3.01 2.17 -4.67
N GLY A 302 -4.14 2.81 -5.01
CA GLY A 302 -4.21 4.10 -5.70
C GLY A 302 -3.72 5.25 -4.83
N ALA A 303 -4.21 5.34 -3.59
CA ALA A 303 -3.72 6.30 -2.59
C ALA A 303 -2.35 5.94 -2.01
N ASN A 304 -1.93 4.68 -2.18
CA ASN A 304 -0.79 4.07 -1.51
C ASN A 304 -0.79 4.34 0.01
N ALA A 305 -1.96 4.20 0.62
CA ALA A 305 -2.17 4.61 1.99
C ALA A 305 -3.23 3.77 2.69
N TYR A 306 -3.16 3.80 4.02
CA TYR A 306 -4.00 3.03 4.91
C TYR A 306 -4.83 3.96 5.80
N ALA A 307 -6.13 3.70 5.87
CA ALA A 307 -7.05 4.29 6.82
C ALA A 307 -7.31 3.29 7.97
N PRO A 308 -7.01 3.65 9.23
CA PRO A 308 -7.21 2.76 10.38
C PRO A 308 -8.65 2.33 10.60
N ALA A 309 -8.82 1.19 11.28
CA ALA A 309 -10.12 0.72 11.71
C ALA A 309 -10.75 1.65 12.77
N VAL A 310 -12.08 1.74 12.75
CA VAL A 310 -12.87 2.17 13.92
C VAL A 310 -13.42 0.91 14.57
N PHE A 311 -13.21 0.76 15.88
CA PHE A 311 -13.63 -0.45 16.58
C PHE A 311 -15.11 -0.42 16.92
N LYS A 312 -15.74 -1.55 16.65
CA LYS A 312 -17.17 -1.82 16.82
C LYS A 312 -17.41 -2.77 17.97
N THR A 313 -18.59 -2.68 18.56
CA THR A 313 -19.13 -3.69 19.47
C THR A 313 -20.20 -4.52 18.75
N TYR A 314 -20.41 -5.74 19.22
CA TYR A 314 -21.30 -6.70 18.58
C TYR A 314 -22.32 -7.28 19.57
N ASP A 315 -23.36 -7.93 19.09
CA ASP A 315 -24.23 -8.80 19.89
C ASP A 315 -23.77 -10.27 19.84
N GLY A 316 -24.58 -11.18 20.36
CA GLY A 316 -24.28 -12.62 20.32
C GLY A 316 -24.46 -13.26 18.93
N GLY A 317 -25.18 -12.60 18.01
CA GLY A 317 -25.39 -13.01 16.62
C GLY A 317 -24.32 -12.50 15.66
N GLY A 318 -23.50 -11.53 16.11
CA GLY A 318 -22.47 -10.88 15.32
C GLY A 318 -22.95 -9.61 14.63
N GLU A 319 -24.14 -9.15 14.99
CA GLU A 319 -24.63 -7.87 14.54
C GLU A 319 -24.02 -6.74 15.34
N GLU A 320 -23.73 -5.65 14.65
CA GLU A 320 -23.10 -4.48 15.24
C GLU A 320 -24.08 -3.78 16.19
N THR A 321 -23.65 -3.52 17.42
CA THR A 321 -24.46 -2.86 18.45
C THR A 321 -24.01 -1.43 18.73
N GLY A 322 -22.88 -1.02 18.15
CA GLY A 322 -22.29 0.28 18.37
C GLY A 322 -20.80 0.31 18.06
N ASN A 323 -20.12 1.28 18.67
CA ASN A 323 -18.68 1.48 18.58
C ASN A 323 -18.07 1.41 19.99
N SER A 324 -16.78 1.09 20.08
CA SER A 324 -16.11 0.95 21.38
C SER A 324 -15.36 2.19 21.85
N GLY A 325 -15.40 3.29 21.09
CA GLY A 325 -14.56 4.46 21.38
C GLY A 325 -13.08 4.33 21.00
N ALA A 326 -12.70 3.22 20.35
CA ALA A 326 -11.30 2.95 20.03
C ALA A 326 -11.05 2.87 18.51
N ASN A 327 -9.80 3.09 18.13
CA ASN A 327 -9.30 3.01 16.77
C ASN A 327 -8.17 1.98 16.67
N GLY A 328 -8.05 1.38 15.48
CA GLY A 328 -6.93 0.53 15.12
C GLY A 328 -5.64 1.32 14.93
N ALA A 329 -4.52 0.60 14.85
CA ALA A 329 -3.23 1.22 14.58
C ALA A 329 -3.17 1.76 13.14
N GLN A 330 -2.41 2.85 12.93
CA GLN A 330 -1.97 3.21 11.57
C GLN A 330 -0.99 2.13 11.09
N ILE A 331 -1.15 1.62 9.86
CA ILE A 331 -0.34 0.51 9.33
C ILE A 331 0.22 0.79 7.92
N ALA A 332 1.46 0.36 7.65
CA ALA A 332 2.15 0.32 6.37
C ALA A 332 1.80 -0.93 5.58
N ARG A 333 1.31 -0.74 4.36
CA ARG A 333 0.70 -1.81 3.58
C ARG A 333 1.13 -1.86 2.11
N GLU A 334 2.36 -1.45 1.77
CA GLU A 334 2.85 -1.65 0.39
C GLU A 334 3.10 -3.14 0.08
N TYR A 335 3.50 -3.90 1.10
CA TYR A 335 3.72 -5.33 1.02
C TYR A 335 2.86 -6.08 2.04
N SER A 336 2.44 -7.30 1.67
CA SER A 336 1.85 -8.26 2.59
C SER A 336 2.95 -9.26 3.03
N PRO A 337 3.25 -9.34 4.34
CA PRO A 337 4.21 -10.32 4.88
C PRO A 337 3.83 -11.77 4.57
N ILE A 338 4.75 -12.69 4.84
CA ILE A 338 4.55 -14.12 4.59
C ILE A 338 3.34 -14.61 5.39
N GLY A 339 2.33 -15.15 4.72
CA GLY A 339 1.16 -15.70 5.40
C GLY A 339 0.23 -14.68 6.07
N GLN A 340 0.38 -13.36 5.87
CA GLN A 340 -0.63 -12.40 6.34
C GLN A 340 -1.90 -12.51 5.47
N ALA A 341 -3.06 -12.61 6.13
CA ALA A 341 -4.36 -12.58 5.47
C ALA A 341 -5.15 -11.28 5.71
N PHE A 342 -6.06 -10.99 4.78
CA PHE A 342 -6.92 -9.80 4.71
C PHE A 342 -8.19 -10.10 3.89
N MET A 343 -9.21 -9.26 4.03
CA MET A 343 -10.46 -9.38 3.29
C MET A 343 -10.34 -8.67 1.93
N LEU A 344 -10.90 -9.28 0.89
CA LEU A 344 -11.22 -8.61 -0.39
C LEU A 344 -12.70 -8.73 -0.68
N THR A 345 -13.27 -7.72 -1.33
CA THR A 345 -14.65 -7.74 -1.84
C THR A 345 -14.65 -7.88 -3.36
N GLY A 346 -15.54 -8.73 -3.89
CA GLY A 346 -15.69 -8.94 -5.32
C GLY A 346 -16.42 -7.80 -6.02
N LYS A 347 -15.88 -7.35 -7.14
CA LYS A 347 -16.53 -6.46 -8.12
C LYS A 347 -17.25 -7.26 -9.22
N SER A 348 -16.84 -8.51 -9.43
CA SER A 348 -17.46 -9.44 -10.38
C SER A 348 -17.16 -10.88 -9.97
N ASP A 349 -17.96 -11.83 -10.42
CA ASP A 349 -17.62 -13.24 -10.29
C ASP A 349 -16.32 -13.56 -11.05
N GLY A 350 -15.40 -14.29 -10.43
CA GLY A 350 -14.12 -14.60 -11.03
C GLY A 350 -13.12 -15.21 -10.05
N TYR A 351 -11.84 -15.01 -10.34
CA TYR A 351 -10.75 -15.49 -9.51
C TYR A 351 -9.82 -14.34 -9.10
N ILE A 352 -9.29 -14.45 -7.90
CA ILE A 352 -8.11 -13.75 -7.43
C ILE A 352 -6.89 -14.61 -7.74
N HIS A 353 -5.90 -14.00 -8.37
CA HIS A 353 -4.69 -14.61 -8.89
C HIS A 353 -3.48 -14.12 -8.08
N PHE A 354 -2.88 -15.04 -7.36
CA PHE A 354 -1.53 -14.90 -6.85
C PHE A 354 -0.55 -15.40 -7.92
N LYS A 355 0.47 -14.62 -8.24
CA LYS A 355 1.50 -14.95 -9.24
C LYS A 355 2.89 -14.69 -8.71
N ASN A 356 3.88 -15.39 -9.27
CA ASN A 356 5.27 -15.21 -8.87
C ASN A 356 5.78 -13.80 -9.22
N SER A 357 5.27 -13.18 -10.29
CA SER A 357 5.53 -11.79 -10.68
C SER A 357 5.20 -10.76 -9.58
N GLN A 358 4.34 -11.12 -8.62
CA GLN A 358 3.93 -10.26 -7.50
C GLN A 358 4.84 -10.42 -6.27
N ARG A 359 5.74 -11.42 -6.27
CA ARG A 359 6.65 -11.70 -5.15
C ARG A 359 7.81 -10.72 -5.16
N ARG A 360 8.21 -10.23 -3.99
CA ARG A 360 9.39 -9.38 -3.81
C ARG A 360 10.12 -9.81 -2.56
N PHE A 361 11.44 -9.61 -2.55
CA PHE A 361 12.18 -9.68 -1.30
C PHE A 361 12.01 -8.35 -0.56
N GLN A 362 11.20 -8.38 0.50
CA GLN A 362 10.99 -7.22 1.36
C GLN A 362 10.88 -7.71 2.81
N LYS A 363 11.83 -7.31 3.65
CA LYS A 363 11.78 -7.60 5.09
C LYS A 363 10.68 -6.78 5.74
N GLU A 364 10.12 -7.31 6.82
CA GLU A 364 9.17 -6.57 7.60
C GLU A 364 9.86 -5.37 8.25
N ASN A 365 9.20 -4.22 8.14
CA ASN A 365 9.63 -2.96 8.70
C ASN A 365 8.40 -2.05 8.80
N SER A 366 8.47 -1.11 9.72
CA SER A 366 7.35 -0.23 10.00
C SER A 366 6.95 0.66 8.82
N GLN A 367 7.82 0.92 7.84
CA GLN A 367 7.54 1.90 6.78
C GLN A 367 6.76 1.31 5.60
N THR A 368 7.01 0.04 5.24
CA THR A 368 6.50 -0.53 3.98
C THR A 368 5.88 -1.92 4.10
N SER A 369 6.20 -2.70 5.14
CA SER A 369 5.82 -4.11 5.20
C SER A 369 5.72 -4.56 6.64
N GLU A 370 4.53 -4.66 7.23
CA GLU A 370 4.45 -5.19 8.59
C GLU A 370 3.13 -5.91 8.83
N PHE A 371 3.14 -6.84 9.78
CA PHE A 371 1.91 -7.53 10.20
C PHE A 371 0.89 -6.50 10.75
N LYS A 372 1.36 -5.57 11.61
CA LYS A 372 0.63 -4.38 12.11
C LYS A 372 1.57 -3.24 12.65
N ASN A 373 2.06 -2.24 11.86
CA ASN A 373 2.38 -0.81 12.25
C ASN A 373 2.65 0.12 11.01
N GLN A 374 2.82 1.45 11.22
CA GLN A 374 2.45 2.65 10.40
C GLN A 374 3.12 3.01 9.05
N GLN A 375 2.35 3.34 7.98
CA GLN A 375 2.89 3.85 6.69
C GLN A 375 3.21 5.34 6.62
N LYS A 376 4.20 5.68 5.78
CA LYS A 376 4.36 6.99 5.16
C LYS A 376 4.11 6.89 3.64
N SER A 377 3.23 7.73 3.08
CA SER A 377 2.97 7.80 1.61
C SER A 377 3.69 9.00 1.00
N GLU A 378 4.04 8.89 -0.29
CA GLU A 378 4.66 9.93 -1.13
C GLU A 378 3.65 10.60 -2.09
N ILE A 379 2.39 10.18 -2.07
CA ILE A 379 1.31 10.80 -2.86
C ILE A 379 0.76 11.98 -2.05
N PRO A 380 0.54 13.17 -2.64
CA PRO A 380 -0.08 14.29 -1.96
C PRO A 380 -1.38 13.85 -1.31
N LEU A 381 -1.50 14.08 -0.01
CA LEU A 381 -2.60 13.56 0.78
C LEU A 381 -3.02 14.52 1.88
N LEU A 382 -4.28 14.39 2.27
CA LEU A 382 -4.93 15.05 3.39
C LEU A 382 -5.61 13.96 4.24
N LYS A 383 -5.37 13.98 5.54
CA LYS A 383 -6.07 13.14 6.53
C LYS A 383 -6.92 14.03 7.41
N LEU A 384 -8.23 13.84 7.29
CA LEU A 384 -9.25 14.47 8.10
C LEU A 384 -9.74 13.45 9.14
N ASN A 385 -9.70 13.84 10.40
CA ASN A 385 -10.32 13.10 11.48
C ASN A 385 -11.70 13.71 11.79
N VAL A 386 -12.72 12.87 11.85
CA VAL A 386 -14.06 13.24 12.33
C VAL A 386 -14.32 12.51 13.64
N GLY A 387 -14.21 13.24 14.75
CA GLY A 387 -14.52 12.76 16.10
C GLY A 387 -16.02 12.83 16.38
N PHE A 388 -16.57 11.82 17.06
CA PHE A 388 -17.97 11.74 17.45
C PHE A 388 -18.09 11.67 18.97
N ASN A 389 -18.77 12.64 19.58
CA ASN A 389 -19.06 12.71 21.03
C ASN A 389 -17.82 12.53 21.93
N ASP A 390 -16.63 12.91 21.43
CA ASP A 390 -15.34 12.66 22.07
C ASP A 390 -15.10 11.16 22.43
N LEU A 391 -15.80 10.26 21.72
CA LEU A 391 -15.80 8.81 21.95
C LEU A 391 -14.85 8.09 21.00
N TYR A 392 -15.04 8.22 19.69
CA TYR A 392 -14.16 7.64 18.66
C TYR A 392 -13.92 8.63 17.52
N THR A 393 -12.93 8.32 16.69
CA THR A 393 -12.59 9.13 15.51
C THR A 393 -12.73 8.29 14.25
N ARG A 394 -13.32 8.84 13.19
CA ARG A 394 -13.27 8.28 11.84
C ARG A 394 -12.15 8.96 11.05
N PRO A 395 -11.07 8.24 10.70
CA PRO A 395 -10.03 8.78 9.83
C PRO A 395 -10.49 8.70 8.37
N LEU A 396 -10.44 9.83 7.68
CA LEU A 396 -10.77 9.99 6.27
C LEU A 396 -9.51 10.45 5.52
N LEU A 397 -9.12 9.70 4.49
CA LEU A 397 -7.94 9.99 3.69
C LEU A 397 -8.36 10.47 2.31
N LEU A 398 -7.84 11.61 1.90
CA LEU A 398 -8.00 12.15 0.56
C LEU A 398 -6.63 12.24 -0.10
N ALA A 399 -6.43 11.52 -1.20
CA ALA A 399 -5.19 11.54 -1.97
C ALA A 399 -5.40 12.21 -3.33
N PHE A 400 -4.38 12.92 -3.82
CA PHE A 400 -4.48 13.65 -5.07
C PHE A 400 -3.67 13.03 -6.20
N ARG A 401 -4.36 12.71 -7.30
CA ARG A 401 -3.74 12.15 -8.51
C ARG A 401 -4.43 12.65 -9.77
N GLU A 402 -3.67 13.07 -10.76
CA GLU A 402 -4.25 13.55 -12.04
C GLU A 402 -4.89 12.43 -12.89
N ASP A 403 -4.56 11.16 -12.64
CA ASP A 403 -5.12 9.99 -13.35
C ASP A 403 -6.38 9.40 -12.68
N SER A 404 -7.03 10.16 -11.82
CA SER A 404 -8.26 9.78 -11.11
C SER A 404 -9.43 10.71 -11.47
N SER A 405 -10.60 10.49 -10.88
CA SER A 405 -11.84 11.21 -11.14
C SER A 405 -12.49 11.73 -9.86
N LYS A 406 -13.67 12.35 -9.98
CA LYS A 406 -14.51 12.73 -8.82
C LYS A 406 -15.49 11.61 -8.44
N GLU A 407 -15.64 10.63 -9.32
CA GLU A 407 -16.51 9.46 -9.16
C GLU A 407 -15.70 8.31 -8.55
N GLU A 408 -16.32 7.14 -8.36
CA GLU A 408 -15.63 5.95 -7.86
C GLU A 408 -14.61 5.41 -8.89
N ASP A 409 -13.35 5.37 -8.49
CA ASP A 409 -12.23 4.78 -9.21
C ASP A 409 -11.79 3.45 -8.58
N TRP A 410 -11.76 2.42 -9.42
CA TRP A 410 -11.36 1.07 -9.02
C TRP A 410 -9.91 1.03 -8.50
N ALA A 411 -9.70 0.30 -7.41
CA ALA A 411 -8.41 0.20 -6.71
C ALA A 411 -7.86 1.56 -6.21
N MET A 412 -8.70 2.59 -6.14
CA MET A 412 -8.34 3.90 -5.62
C MET A 412 -9.23 4.27 -4.44
N ASP A 413 -10.54 4.26 -4.62
CA ASP A 413 -11.48 4.65 -3.56
C ASP A 413 -11.83 3.46 -2.67
N ALA A 414 -11.70 3.66 -1.35
CA ALA A 414 -12.03 2.64 -0.37
C ALA A 414 -13.37 2.94 0.29
N LYS A 415 -14.38 2.15 -0.07
CA LYS A 415 -15.66 2.13 0.64
C LYS A 415 -15.43 1.67 2.09
N ILE A 416 -16.13 2.27 3.04
CA ILE A 416 -16.00 1.87 4.46
C ILE A 416 -16.49 0.44 4.62
N TYR A 417 -15.63 -0.43 5.15
CA TYR A 417 -16.00 -1.79 5.53
C TYR A 417 -16.64 -1.76 6.92
N GLY A 418 -17.95 -1.99 6.96
CA GLY A 418 -18.74 -1.79 8.17
C GLY A 418 -18.90 -0.29 8.47
N VAL A 419 -19.92 0.32 7.91
CA VAL A 419 -20.38 1.68 8.29
C VAL A 419 -21.01 1.64 9.69
N LEU A 420 -20.86 2.71 10.48
CA LEU A 420 -21.52 2.86 11.79
C LEU A 420 -22.87 3.60 11.66
N GLU A 421 -23.73 3.49 12.67
CA GLU A 421 -25.01 4.23 12.67
C GLU A 421 -24.81 5.75 12.71
N ASN A 422 -23.89 6.20 13.57
CA ASN A 422 -23.31 7.54 13.50
C ASN A 422 -22.00 7.38 12.73
N ASP A 423 -21.82 8.01 11.57
CA ASP A 423 -20.59 7.90 10.80
C ASP A 423 -20.36 9.06 9.84
N ALA A 424 -19.11 9.19 9.39
CA ALA A 424 -18.70 10.15 8.39
C ALA A 424 -17.86 9.47 7.31
N GLY A 425 -17.90 10.00 6.09
CA GLY A 425 -17.12 9.53 4.95
C GLY A 425 -16.99 10.59 3.88
N TRP A 426 -16.13 10.36 2.90
CA TRP A 426 -16.24 11.05 1.62
C TRP A 426 -17.52 10.61 0.93
N ASN A 427 -18.28 11.57 0.40
CA ASN A 427 -19.50 11.28 -0.34
C ASN A 427 -19.16 10.98 -1.79
N ILE A 428 -19.20 9.70 -2.18
CA ILE A 428 -19.10 9.28 -3.58
C ILE A 428 -20.37 8.48 -3.89
N ALA A 429 -21.20 9.01 -4.79
CA ALA A 429 -22.49 8.42 -5.15
C ALA A 429 -23.37 8.02 -3.94
N GLU A 430 -23.49 8.91 -2.93
CA GLU A 430 -24.27 8.69 -1.70
C GLU A 430 -23.84 7.47 -0.86
N ALA A 431 -22.57 7.07 -0.96
CA ALA A 431 -21.98 6.01 -0.15
C ALA A 431 -20.78 6.52 0.67
N PHE A 432 -20.51 5.84 1.78
CA PHE A 432 -19.42 6.17 2.69
C PHE A 432 -18.09 5.60 2.21
N TYR A 433 -17.13 6.48 1.96
CA TYR A 433 -15.74 6.14 1.67
C TYR A 433 -14.80 6.70 2.75
N ASN A 434 -13.84 5.89 3.22
CA ASN A 434 -12.77 6.38 4.11
C ASN A 434 -11.49 6.73 3.36
N ILE A 435 -11.36 6.31 2.10
CA ILE A 435 -10.28 6.77 1.21
C ILE A 435 -10.93 7.24 -0.08
N GLN A 436 -10.63 8.49 -0.49
CA GLN A 436 -10.94 9.00 -1.81
C GLN A 436 -9.64 9.41 -2.52
N VAL A 437 -9.55 9.12 -3.81
CA VAL A 437 -8.47 9.54 -4.70
C VAL A 437 -9.08 10.36 -5.83
N ARG A 438 -8.60 11.59 -6.02
CA ARG A 438 -9.16 12.49 -7.05
C ARG A 438 -8.11 13.48 -7.56
N PRO A 439 -8.31 14.14 -8.71
CA PRO A 439 -7.42 15.21 -9.13
C PRO A 439 -7.55 16.42 -8.18
N PHE A 440 -6.44 17.11 -7.92
CA PHE A 440 -6.46 18.31 -7.11
C PHE A 440 -7.00 19.49 -7.93
N ARG A 441 -8.07 20.12 -7.46
CA ARG A 441 -8.58 21.37 -8.04
C ARG A 441 -8.88 22.32 -6.89
N LYS A 442 -8.23 23.48 -6.90
CA LYS A 442 -8.33 24.48 -5.82
C LYS A 442 -9.78 24.91 -5.54
N ASN A 443 -10.59 25.02 -6.60
CA ASN A 443 -11.97 25.50 -6.54
C ASN A 443 -12.99 24.38 -6.19
N ASP A 444 -12.53 23.15 -5.98
CA ASP A 444 -13.45 22.06 -5.66
C ASP A 444 -13.95 22.15 -4.21
N LYS A 445 -15.25 21.92 -4.05
CA LYS A 445 -15.87 21.56 -2.77
C LYS A 445 -16.02 20.05 -2.72
N ILE A 446 -15.31 19.40 -1.80
CA ILE A 446 -15.25 17.95 -1.67
C ILE A 446 -16.27 17.53 -0.62
N PRO A 447 -17.38 16.86 -1.00
CA PRO A 447 -18.48 16.60 -0.09
C PRO A 447 -18.13 15.53 0.95
N LEU A 448 -18.47 15.81 2.20
CA LEU A 448 -18.56 14.81 3.25
C LEU A 448 -19.98 14.23 3.28
N PHE A 449 -20.07 12.94 3.58
CA PHE A 449 -21.32 12.28 3.92
C PHE A 449 -21.33 12.01 5.42
N ILE A 450 -22.31 12.53 6.13
CA ILE A 450 -22.45 12.33 7.58
C ILE A 450 -23.85 11.79 7.86
N ASN A 451 -23.94 10.69 8.58
CA ASN A 451 -25.21 10.15 9.08
C ASN A 451 -25.17 10.09 10.60
N LEU A 452 -26.22 10.59 11.24
CA LEU A 452 -26.39 10.58 12.69
C LEU A 452 -27.74 9.95 13.03
N ALA A 453 -27.73 8.83 13.74
CA ALA A 453 -28.91 8.16 14.30
C ALA A 453 -29.45 8.90 15.55
N GLU A 454 -28.63 9.73 16.20
CA GLU A 454 -28.95 10.57 17.35
C GLU A 454 -28.17 11.89 17.33
N ALA A 455 -28.65 12.89 18.07
CA ALA A 455 -27.94 14.17 18.18
C ALA A 455 -26.52 13.95 18.74
N SER A 456 -25.52 14.52 18.07
CA SER A 456 -24.11 14.25 18.34
C SER A 456 -23.26 15.49 18.16
N LYS A 457 -22.24 15.63 19.00
CA LYS A 457 -21.12 16.56 18.82
C LYS A 457 -20.13 15.97 17.84
N LEU A 458 -19.84 16.69 16.76
CA LEU A 458 -18.76 16.36 15.83
C LEU A 458 -17.56 17.27 16.04
N THR A 459 -16.36 16.71 15.94
CA THR A 459 -15.09 17.46 15.94
C THR A 459 -14.31 17.12 14.69
N PHE A 460 -13.96 18.12 13.89
CA PHE A 460 -13.19 17.98 12.67
C PHE A 460 -11.77 18.48 12.92
N SER A 461 -10.78 17.63 12.68
CA SER A 461 -9.36 17.96 12.85
C SER A 461 -8.51 17.42 11.72
N LEU A 462 -7.42 18.12 11.39
CA LEU A 462 -6.43 17.62 10.42
C LEU A 462 -5.32 16.86 11.15
N ASP A 463 -5.15 15.59 10.80
CA ASP A 463 -4.08 14.74 11.33
C ASP A 463 -2.77 14.94 10.56
N ASP A 464 -2.87 15.01 9.23
CA ASP A 464 -1.72 15.04 8.33
C ASP A 464 -2.13 15.67 7.01
N PHE A 465 -1.28 16.50 6.44
CA PHE A 465 -1.48 17.02 5.09
C PHE A 465 -0.11 17.34 4.49
N ARG A 466 0.15 16.86 3.26
CA ARG A 466 1.50 16.94 2.67
C ARG A 466 1.46 17.11 1.16
N ASP A 467 2.47 17.80 0.65
CA ASP A 467 2.86 17.82 -0.76
C ASP A 467 1.80 18.38 -1.73
N PHE A 468 0.99 19.36 -1.31
CA PHE A 468 0.11 20.13 -2.20
C PHE A 468 0.26 21.66 -1.99
N GLU A 469 -0.06 22.42 -3.04
CA GLU A 469 0.25 23.87 -3.15
C GLU A 469 -0.62 24.78 -2.26
N SER A 470 -1.72 24.27 -1.72
CA SER A 470 -2.62 25.07 -0.88
C SER A 470 -2.27 24.95 0.60
N GLU A 471 -1.93 26.07 1.23
CA GLU A 471 -1.74 26.12 2.68
C GLU A 471 -3.08 26.23 3.43
N ASN A 472 -4.16 26.60 2.74
CA ASN A 472 -5.47 26.79 3.37
C ASN A 472 -6.38 25.59 3.11
N ILE A 473 -6.93 25.05 4.19
CA ILE A 473 -7.88 23.94 4.17
C ILE A 473 -9.05 24.33 5.06
N PHE A 474 -10.24 24.38 4.47
CA PHE A 474 -11.45 24.78 5.15
C PHE A 474 -12.46 23.63 5.20
N LEU A 475 -13.17 23.54 6.33
CA LEU A 475 -14.49 22.93 6.37
C LEU A 475 -15.52 24.01 6.04
N PHE A 476 -16.18 23.87 4.89
CA PHE A 476 -17.28 24.73 4.46
C PHE A 476 -18.61 24.12 4.92
N ASP A 477 -19.39 24.89 5.68
CA ASP A 477 -20.79 24.60 6.01
C ASP A 477 -21.68 25.39 5.06
N SER A 478 -22.35 24.70 4.12
CA SER A 478 -23.20 25.31 3.11
C SER A 478 -24.52 25.85 3.64
N GLU A 479 -24.99 25.37 4.81
CA GLU A 479 -26.22 25.83 5.43
C GLU A 479 -25.99 27.17 6.14
N LEU A 480 -24.84 27.31 6.80
CA LEU A 480 -24.45 28.54 7.50
C LEU A 480 -23.63 29.50 6.64
N GLU A 481 -23.21 29.07 5.45
CA GLU A 481 -22.25 29.77 4.57
C GLU A 481 -20.94 30.17 5.29
N THR A 482 -20.42 29.30 6.16
CA THR A 482 -19.21 29.56 6.95
C THR A 482 -18.03 28.69 6.52
N TYR A 483 -16.81 29.23 6.65
CA TYR A 483 -15.56 28.53 6.39
C TYR A 483 -14.76 28.45 7.68
N ASN A 484 -14.53 27.24 8.17
CA ASN A 484 -13.71 26.97 9.36
C ASN A 484 -12.35 26.45 8.91
N GLN A 485 -11.27 27.14 9.28
CA GLN A 485 -9.93 26.82 8.80
C GLN A 485 -9.28 25.72 9.64
N LEU A 486 -9.24 24.49 9.11
CA LEU A 486 -8.82 23.30 9.86
C LEU A 486 -7.31 23.18 10.03
N ASN A 487 -6.51 23.91 9.25
CA ASN A 487 -5.05 23.93 9.41
C ASN A 487 -4.57 24.94 10.47
N LEU A 488 -5.49 25.61 11.16
CA LEU A 488 -5.21 26.47 12.31
C LEU A 488 -5.72 25.86 13.61
N ASP A 489 -7.01 25.54 13.65
CA ASP A 489 -7.70 25.01 14.83
C ASP A 489 -8.70 23.92 14.44
N ASP A 490 -8.97 23.01 15.37
CA ASP A 490 -10.06 22.04 15.25
C ASP A 490 -11.42 22.76 15.28
N PHE A 491 -12.41 22.21 14.56
CA PHE A 491 -13.78 22.73 14.55
C PHE A 491 -14.75 21.74 15.18
N SER A 492 -15.51 22.18 16.18
CA SER A 492 -16.58 21.37 16.78
C SER A 492 -17.97 21.96 16.54
N ILE A 493 -18.96 21.10 16.31
CA ILE A 493 -20.36 21.47 16.12
C ILE A 493 -21.28 20.40 16.69
N ASP A 494 -22.36 20.84 17.36
CA ASP A 494 -23.46 19.96 17.74
C ASP A 494 -24.47 19.88 16.60
N LEU A 495 -24.78 18.65 16.18
CA LEU A 495 -25.75 18.37 15.12
C LEU A 495 -26.87 17.49 15.64
N GLU A 496 -28.08 17.77 15.19
CA GLU A 496 -29.24 16.93 15.45
C GLU A 496 -29.15 15.61 14.69
N LYS A 497 -30.03 14.66 15.05
CA LYS A 497 -30.23 13.44 14.26
C LYS A 497 -30.54 13.81 12.80
N GLY A 498 -29.81 13.23 11.85
CA GLY A 498 -30.04 13.54 10.44
C GLY A 498 -29.02 12.93 9.50
N ASN A 499 -29.27 13.14 8.21
CA ASN A 499 -28.38 12.78 7.14
C ASN A 499 -27.91 14.06 6.44
N TYR A 500 -26.60 14.27 6.40
CA TYR A 500 -25.95 15.46 5.88
C TYR A 500 -25.02 15.06 4.72
N SER A 501 -25.58 14.99 3.50
CA SER A 501 -24.84 14.67 2.28
C SER A 501 -24.39 15.91 1.48
N ASN A 502 -25.00 17.07 1.75
CA ASN A 502 -24.84 18.30 0.97
C ASN A 502 -24.54 19.54 1.84
N ARG A 503 -24.11 19.34 3.09
CA ARG A 503 -23.84 20.42 4.05
C ARG A 503 -22.37 20.72 4.23
N PHE A 504 -21.57 19.69 4.52
CA PHE A 504 -20.16 19.84 4.88
C PHE A 504 -19.27 19.48 3.71
N PHE A 505 -18.30 20.34 3.42
CA PHE A 505 -17.36 20.16 2.33
C PHE A 505 -15.95 20.52 2.77
N ILE A 506 -14.95 19.81 2.28
CA ILE A 506 -13.56 20.30 2.31
C ILE A 506 -13.35 21.23 1.11
N SER A 507 -12.80 22.42 1.36
CA SER A 507 -12.49 23.44 0.36
C SER A 507 -11.07 23.98 0.57
N PHE A 508 -10.41 24.38 -0.52
CA PHE A 508 -9.07 25.00 -0.48
C PHE A 508 -9.11 26.52 -0.67
N MET A 509 -10.30 27.10 -0.80
CA MET A 509 -10.52 28.55 -0.90
C MET A 509 -11.87 28.98 -0.29
N ARG A 510 -12.02 30.28 -0.06
CA ARG A 510 -13.28 30.90 0.38
C ARG A 510 -13.94 31.61 -0.81
N GLU A 511 -15.22 31.37 -1.06
CA GLU A 511 -15.97 32.00 -2.16
C GLU A 511 -16.25 33.51 -1.97
N LYS A 512 -15.86 34.12 -0.84
CA LYS A 512 -16.18 35.53 -0.52
C LYS A 512 -15.00 36.52 -0.55
N GLU A 513 -13.83 36.13 -1.08
CA GLU A 513 -12.74 37.09 -1.36
C GLU A 513 -12.28 37.10 -2.83
N ASP A 514 -12.50 36.04 -3.61
CA ASP A 514 -12.08 35.99 -5.02
C ASP A 514 -13.18 36.37 -6.04
N ASN A 515 -14.44 36.51 -5.61
CA ASN A 515 -15.59 36.85 -6.47
C ASN A 515 -16.08 38.31 -6.39
N ILE A 516 -15.30 39.22 -5.81
CA ILE A 516 -15.55 40.69 -5.87
C ILE A 516 -14.56 41.38 -6.82
N LEU A 517 -14.25 40.75 -7.93
CA LEU A 517 -13.97 41.47 -9.17
C LEU A 517 -14.95 40.93 -10.21
N SER A 518 -16.08 41.61 -10.25
CA SER A 518 -17.13 41.50 -11.25
C SER A 518 -16.62 41.14 -12.64
N GLU A 519 -17.28 40.15 -13.23
CA GLU A 519 -17.49 39.96 -14.67
C GLU A 519 -17.03 41.15 -15.52
N THR A 520 -15.80 41.08 -16.00
CA THR A 520 -15.47 41.60 -17.31
C THR A 520 -14.51 40.61 -17.93
N THR A 521 -15.01 39.91 -18.92
CA THR A 521 -14.25 39.15 -19.91
C THR A 521 -12.98 39.89 -20.29
N GLU A 522 -11.82 39.37 -19.92
CA GLU A 522 -10.61 39.33 -20.75
C GLU A 522 -9.56 38.45 -20.06
N GLU A 523 -8.94 37.61 -20.88
CA GLU A 523 -7.95 36.56 -20.61
C GLU A 523 -6.98 36.83 -19.44
N GLU A 524 -6.87 35.84 -18.54
CA GLU A 524 -5.84 35.76 -17.50
C GLU A 524 -4.42 35.91 -18.10
N LEU A 525 -3.76 37.03 -17.78
CA LEU A 525 -2.32 37.17 -17.86
C LEU A 525 -1.77 37.43 -16.47
N ASP A 526 -1.28 36.34 -15.89
CA ASP A 526 -0.45 36.19 -14.70
C ASP A 526 0.68 37.25 -14.66
N PHE A 527 0.60 38.26 -13.78
CA PHE A 527 1.77 39.09 -13.44
C PHE A 527 1.64 39.68 -12.02
N LEU A 528 2.60 39.37 -11.16
CA LEU A 528 2.97 40.21 -10.02
C LEU A 528 2.98 41.67 -10.48
N PHE A 529 2.24 42.55 -9.78
CA PHE A 529 2.24 43.99 -10.07
C PHE A 529 3.70 44.49 -10.12
N PRO A 530 4.20 44.97 -11.28
CA PRO A 530 5.52 45.56 -11.32
C PRO A 530 5.51 46.85 -10.51
N ASP A 531 6.59 47.13 -9.77
CA ASP A 531 6.76 48.40 -9.02
C ASP A 531 6.69 49.66 -9.91
N ALA A 532 6.69 49.47 -11.24
CA ALA A 532 6.41 50.47 -12.26
C ALA A 532 5.44 49.96 -13.34
N LEU A 533 4.35 50.69 -13.57
CA LEU A 533 3.46 50.52 -14.71
C LEU A 533 4.03 51.30 -15.90
N ILE A 534 4.20 50.63 -17.04
CA ILE A 534 4.73 51.22 -18.28
C ILE A 534 3.78 50.88 -19.42
N VAL A 535 3.20 51.89 -20.04
CA VAL A 535 2.22 51.73 -21.12
C VAL A 535 2.60 52.59 -22.31
N GLN A 536 2.67 51.99 -23.49
CA GLN A 536 2.80 52.76 -24.73
C GLN A 536 1.42 53.24 -25.18
N ASN A 537 1.20 54.56 -25.17
CA ASN A 537 0.00 55.20 -25.69
C ASN A 537 0.19 55.56 -27.17
N ASN A 538 -0.20 54.64 -28.06
CA ASN A 538 -0.03 54.79 -29.51
C ASN A 538 -0.78 56.03 -30.05
N LEU A 539 -1.99 56.32 -29.56
CA LEU A 539 -2.78 57.48 -30.01
C LEU A 539 -2.10 58.83 -29.72
N LYS A 540 -1.34 58.90 -28.62
CA LYS A 540 -0.59 60.10 -28.22
C LYS A 540 0.89 60.06 -28.60
N ALA A 541 1.35 58.97 -29.22
CA ALA A 541 2.75 58.70 -29.51
C ALA A 541 3.67 59.01 -28.30
N GLN A 542 3.35 58.42 -27.14
CA GLN A 542 4.13 58.56 -25.91
C GLN A 542 4.12 57.29 -25.05
N LEU A 543 5.19 57.08 -24.31
CA LEU A 543 5.30 56.07 -23.26
C LEU A 543 4.93 56.69 -21.92
N GLU A 544 3.90 56.15 -21.27
CA GLU A 544 3.39 56.58 -19.97
C GLU A 544 4.00 55.68 -18.89
N ILE A 545 4.76 56.28 -17.97
CA ILE A 545 5.46 55.60 -16.88
C ILE A 545 4.90 56.06 -15.56
N GLN A 546 4.52 55.12 -14.70
CA GLN A 546 4.04 55.39 -13.35
C GLN A 546 4.69 54.42 -12.34
N MET A 547 5.42 54.96 -11.38
CA MET A 547 5.91 54.22 -10.22
C MET A 547 4.79 54.02 -9.21
N VAL A 548 4.73 52.85 -8.58
CA VAL A 548 3.69 52.48 -7.60
C VAL A 548 4.11 52.84 -6.18
N GLN A 549 5.35 52.54 -5.79
CA GLN A 549 5.79 52.62 -4.39
C GLN A 549 6.91 53.65 -4.11
N SER A 550 7.55 54.21 -5.15
CA SER A 550 8.69 55.13 -5.00
C SER A 550 8.69 56.24 -6.04
N ASP A 551 9.53 57.26 -5.83
CA ASP A 551 9.72 58.32 -6.82
C ASP A 551 10.57 57.83 -8.00
N LEU A 552 10.25 58.33 -9.19
CA LEU A 552 11.02 58.12 -10.40
C LEU A 552 12.28 58.99 -10.38
N LYS A 553 13.47 58.37 -10.45
CA LYS A 553 14.75 59.07 -10.48
C LYS A 553 15.31 59.24 -11.89
N GLN A 554 15.22 58.19 -12.71
CA GLN A 554 15.81 58.21 -14.06
C GLN A 554 15.11 57.24 -15.01
N ILE A 555 14.99 57.62 -16.29
CA ILE A 555 14.52 56.78 -17.38
C ILE A 555 15.62 56.68 -18.44
N LEU A 556 15.84 55.47 -18.92
CA LEU A 556 16.77 55.11 -19.99
C LEU A 556 16.01 54.30 -21.04
N LEU A 557 16.24 54.57 -22.32
CA LEU A 557 15.67 53.79 -23.43
C LEU A 557 16.79 53.32 -24.35
N TYR A 558 16.75 52.06 -24.74
CA TYR A 558 17.70 51.42 -25.65
C TYR A 558 16.99 50.78 -26.84
N ASP A 559 17.64 50.71 -28.00
CA ASP A 559 17.22 49.79 -29.06
C ASP A 559 17.57 48.33 -28.70
N LEU A 560 17.16 47.39 -29.56
CA LEU A 560 17.50 45.97 -29.45
C LEU A 560 19.01 45.67 -29.57
N ASN A 561 19.80 46.58 -30.15
CA ASN A 561 21.25 46.42 -30.25
C ASN A 561 21.98 46.92 -28.99
N GLY A 562 21.24 47.44 -28.01
CA GLY A 562 21.78 47.98 -26.76
C GLY A 562 22.31 49.41 -26.89
N GLN A 563 22.07 50.10 -28.01
CA GLN A 563 22.40 51.51 -28.15
C GLN A 563 21.40 52.34 -27.33
N MET A 564 21.92 53.21 -26.47
CA MET A 564 21.08 54.14 -25.68
C MET A 564 20.55 55.26 -26.58
N ILE A 565 19.23 55.39 -26.62
CA ILE A 565 18.51 56.39 -27.43
C ILE A 565 17.99 57.53 -26.56
N TYR A 566 17.68 57.24 -25.30
CA TYR A 566 17.14 58.23 -24.37
C TYR A 566 17.72 58.07 -22.98
N ASN A 567 18.00 59.19 -22.32
CA ASN A 567 18.44 59.25 -20.93
C ASN A 567 17.93 60.53 -20.27
N LYS A 568 17.04 60.38 -19.30
CA LYS A 568 16.46 61.51 -18.57
C LYS A 568 16.48 61.28 -17.08
N ARG A 569 17.10 62.20 -16.35
CA ARG A 569 16.94 62.33 -14.90
C ARG A 569 15.70 63.16 -14.59
N ILE A 570 14.94 62.71 -13.61
CA ILE A 570 13.71 63.34 -13.15
C ILE A 570 13.98 64.00 -11.79
N ALA A 571 13.35 65.15 -11.55
CA ALA A 571 13.45 65.81 -10.25
C ALA A 571 12.73 64.97 -9.18
N ILE A 572 13.30 64.95 -7.97
CA ILE A 572 12.76 64.21 -6.82
C ILE A 572 11.31 64.66 -6.54
N GLY A 573 10.42 63.73 -6.18
CA GLY A 573 9.00 63.98 -5.91
C GLY A 573 8.04 63.68 -7.07
N SER A 574 8.51 63.07 -8.17
CA SER A 574 7.65 62.68 -9.30
C SER A 574 7.47 61.17 -9.37
N THR A 575 6.23 60.69 -9.33
CA THR A 575 5.90 59.26 -9.52
C THR A 575 5.48 58.93 -10.95
N LYS A 576 5.32 59.94 -11.82
CA LYS A 576 4.88 59.76 -13.22
C LYS A 576 5.75 60.52 -14.20
N HIS A 577 5.91 59.96 -15.40
CA HIS A 577 6.54 60.65 -16.52
C HIS A 577 6.00 60.15 -17.86
N ASN A 578 5.78 61.07 -18.80
CA ASN A 578 5.42 60.75 -20.17
C ASN A 578 6.63 61.02 -21.07
N LEU A 579 7.12 59.99 -21.74
CA LEU A 579 8.23 60.07 -22.68
C LEU A 579 7.67 60.10 -24.11
N PRO A 580 7.84 61.19 -24.87
CA PRO A 580 7.37 61.24 -26.26
C PRO A 580 8.09 60.22 -27.13
N THR A 581 7.34 59.41 -27.88
CA THR A 581 7.87 58.37 -28.77
C THR A 581 7.72 58.70 -30.23
N SER A 582 7.08 59.81 -30.61
CA SER A 582 6.80 60.21 -32.00
C SER A 582 8.01 60.29 -32.94
N GLY A 583 9.23 60.48 -32.40
CA GLY A 583 10.48 60.50 -33.16
C GLY A 583 11.17 59.13 -33.30
N LEU A 584 10.59 58.08 -32.73
CA LEU A 584 11.13 56.72 -32.73
C LEU A 584 10.48 55.87 -33.83
N GLN A 585 11.24 54.95 -34.42
CA GLN A 585 10.71 54.00 -35.40
C GLN A 585 9.83 52.94 -34.73
N ASP A 586 8.87 52.41 -35.48
CA ASP A 586 8.08 51.25 -35.09
C ASP A 586 8.99 50.03 -34.91
N ALA A 587 9.29 49.71 -33.66
CA ALA A 587 10.22 48.67 -33.28
C ALA A 587 10.05 48.31 -31.79
N ILE A 588 10.81 47.32 -31.36
CA ILE A 588 10.89 46.97 -29.95
C ILE A 588 12.07 47.71 -29.31
N TYR A 589 11.84 48.27 -28.12
CA TYR A 589 12.83 48.97 -27.32
C TYR A 589 12.90 48.37 -25.92
N ILE A 590 14.01 48.65 -25.21
CA ILE A 590 14.19 48.27 -23.82
C ILE A 590 14.17 49.55 -22.99
N VAL A 591 13.19 49.68 -22.09
CA VAL A 591 13.11 50.77 -21.13
C VAL A 591 13.66 50.32 -19.80
N LYS A 592 14.57 51.11 -19.23
CA LYS A 592 15.12 50.92 -17.90
C LYS A 592 14.79 52.13 -17.04
N ILE A 593 14.18 51.88 -15.89
CA ILE A 593 13.74 52.87 -14.93
C ILE A 593 14.54 52.68 -13.64
N ILE A 594 14.96 53.78 -13.03
CA ILE A 594 15.64 53.78 -11.74
C ILE A 594 14.78 54.59 -10.75
N SER A 595 14.50 54.01 -9.59
CA SER A 595 13.76 54.68 -8.51
C SER A 595 14.67 55.60 -7.67
N SER A 596 14.06 56.43 -6.81
CA SER A 596 14.78 57.24 -5.81
C SER A 596 15.62 56.40 -4.86
N GLU A 597 15.23 55.15 -4.60
CA GLU A 597 15.93 54.17 -3.78
C GLU A 597 17.06 53.43 -4.52
N ASN A 598 17.29 53.75 -5.80
CA ASN A 598 18.23 53.08 -6.71
C ASN A 598 17.84 51.64 -7.10
N LEU A 599 16.57 51.27 -6.99
CA LEU A 599 16.07 50.03 -7.58
C LEU A 599 15.91 50.20 -9.09
N GLU A 600 16.29 49.17 -9.84
CA GLU A 600 16.26 49.19 -11.31
C GLU A 600 15.17 48.27 -11.85
N PHE A 601 14.30 48.81 -12.70
CA PHE A 601 13.25 48.08 -13.40
C PHE A 601 13.52 48.12 -14.88
N THR A 602 13.49 46.97 -15.55
CA THR A 602 13.72 46.89 -16.99
C THR A 602 12.57 46.17 -17.67
N SER A 603 12.03 46.76 -18.72
CA SER A 603 10.93 46.18 -19.50
C SER A 603 11.19 46.31 -20.99
N LYS A 604 10.70 45.33 -21.75
CA LYS A 604 10.71 45.34 -23.21
C LYS A 604 9.37 45.89 -23.69
N ILE A 605 9.40 46.95 -24.49
CA ILE A 605 8.20 47.64 -24.97
C ILE A 605 8.16 47.66 -26.50
N SER A 606 6.99 47.41 -27.08
CA SER A 606 6.77 47.65 -28.50
C SER A 606 6.29 49.09 -28.68
N ILE A 607 7.05 49.91 -29.40
CA ILE A 607 6.65 51.27 -29.76
C ILE A 607 6.07 51.20 -31.17
N LYS A 608 4.84 51.68 -31.31
CA LYS A 608 4.14 51.83 -32.58
C LYS A 608 3.44 53.19 -32.57
N ASN A 609 3.86 54.13 -33.41
CA ASN A 609 3.34 55.50 -33.40
C ASN A 609 2.29 55.77 -34.47
#